data_AF-A0A081DEQ0-F1
#
_entry.id   AF-A0A081DEQ0-F1
#
_cell.length_a   1.000
_cell.length_b   1.000
_cell.length_c   1.000
_cell.angle_alpha   90.00
_cell.angle_beta   90.00
_cell.angle_gamma   90.00
#
_symmetry.space_group_name_H-M   'P 1'
#
loop_
_entity.id
_entity.type
_entity.pdbx_description
1 polymer ?
#
loop_
_entity_poly.entity_id
_entity_poly.type
_entity_poly.pdbx_seq_one_letter_code
_entity_poly.pdbx_strand_id
1 'polypeptide(L)'
;MLNMAYLQKGEIESQKTFKQWPFFGSGCSIVHRDVLEQCNFDMALEHGYGEDVDFGMQIRNAGYDVTYAPQIQILHLKAPIGGFRKSHVFPWDNEDVKPKPSPQIMYYRKKNYTHKQLSGYKMVQLFKTFGVFGTKLPWKHYKKYLQAWNQSEKWANEL
;
A
#
# COMPACT_ATOMS: atom_id res chain seq x y z
N MET A 1 0.23 -16.05 -10.14
CA MET A 1 -0.18 -16.26 -8.73
C MET A 1 -1.68 -16.36 -8.63
N LEU A 2 -2.19 -16.95 -7.56
CA LEU A 2 -3.62 -17.15 -7.37
C LEU A 2 -4.09 -16.54 -6.05
N ASN A 3 -4.89 -15.47 -6.13
CA ASN A 3 -5.63 -14.93 -5.00
C ASN A 3 -6.96 -15.67 -4.89
N MET A 4 -7.35 -16.02 -3.68
CA MET A 4 -8.62 -16.70 -3.39
C MET A 4 -9.60 -15.77 -2.69
N ALA A 5 -10.88 -16.12 -2.68
CA ALA A 5 -11.91 -15.34 -2.01
C ALA A 5 -11.89 -15.61 -0.50
N TYR A 6 -11.47 -14.61 0.28
CA TYR A 6 -11.46 -14.67 1.74
C TYR A 6 -12.66 -13.91 2.30
N LEU A 7 -13.76 -14.63 2.53
CA LEU A 7 -15.06 -14.07 2.91
C LEU A 7 -15.24 -14.11 4.43
N GLN A 8 -15.75 -13.03 5.02
CA GLN A 8 -16.25 -13.05 6.40
C GLN A 8 -17.64 -13.70 6.46
N LYS A 9 -18.07 -14.04 7.68
CA LYS A 9 -19.39 -14.66 7.90
C LYS A 9 -20.50 -13.77 7.35
N GLY A 10 -21.25 -14.28 6.37
CA GLY A 10 -22.36 -13.58 5.73
C GLY A 10 -21.98 -12.76 4.49
N GLU A 11 -20.69 -12.66 4.14
CA GLU A 11 -20.26 -12.06 2.87
C GLU A 11 -20.52 -13.03 1.71
N ILE A 12 -20.84 -12.47 0.53
CA ILE A 12 -21.12 -13.22 -0.68
C ILE A 12 -20.14 -12.75 -1.77
N GLU A 13 -19.43 -13.70 -2.38
CA GLU A 13 -18.60 -13.41 -3.54
C GLU A 13 -19.48 -13.16 -4.77
N SER A 14 -19.34 -11.97 -5.37
CA SER A 14 -20.13 -11.53 -6.54
C SER A 14 -19.49 -11.94 -7.87
N GLN A 15 -18.18 -12.16 -7.89
CA GLN A 15 -17.42 -12.56 -9.06
C GLN A 15 -17.65 -14.04 -9.37
N LYS A 16 -17.79 -14.37 -10.65
CA LYS A 16 -18.14 -15.74 -11.09
C LYS A 16 -17.02 -16.44 -11.85
N THR A 17 -16.07 -15.69 -12.36
CA THR A 17 -15.02 -16.18 -13.24
C THR A 17 -13.64 -15.79 -12.74
N PHE A 18 -12.64 -16.58 -13.12
CA PHE A 18 -11.26 -16.21 -12.95
C PHE A 18 -11.00 -14.91 -13.72
N LYS A 19 -10.23 -14.01 -13.13
CA LYS A 19 -9.85 -12.76 -13.79
C LYS A 19 -8.49 -12.28 -13.34
N GLN A 20 -7.85 -11.50 -14.19
CA GLN A 20 -6.72 -10.69 -13.79
C GLN A 20 -7.15 -9.75 -12.65
N TRP A 21 -6.31 -9.66 -11.63
CA TRP A 21 -6.62 -8.92 -10.42
C TRP A 21 -5.51 -7.92 -10.10
N PRO A 22 -5.83 -6.64 -9.89
CA PRO A 22 -4.82 -5.59 -9.77
C PRO A 22 -4.02 -5.66 -8.45
N PHE A 23 -4.45 -6.47 -7.48
CA PHE A 23 -3.86 -6.50 -6.15
C PHE A 23 -3.28 -7.89 -5.84
N PHE A 24 -2.13 -7.94 -5.17
CA PHE A 24 -1.65 -9.15 -4.50
C PHE A 24 -2.06 -9.07 -3.02
N GLY A 25 -2.41 -10.20 -2.40
CA GLY A 25 -2.74 -10.24 -0.97
C GLY A 25 -2.02 -11.39 -0.28
N SER A 26 -0.99 -11.09 0.51
CA SER A 26 -0.10 -12.12 1.08
C SER A 26 -0.82 -13.17 1.91
N GLY A 27 -1.82 -12.75 2.69
CA GLY A 27 -2.63 -13.63 3.53
C GLY A 27 -3.72 -14.43 2.82
N CYS A 28 -3.93 -14.21 1.51
CA CYS A 28 -5.01 -14.84 0.73
C CYS A 28 -4.56 -15.39 -0.63
N SER A 29 -3.26 -15.58 -0.82
CA SER A 29 -2.69 -15.98 -2.10
C SER A 29 -1.84 -17.25 -2.00
N ILE A 30 -1.81 -18.01 -3.09
CA ILE A 30 -0.85 -19.10 -3.32
C ILE A 30 0.11 -18.67 -4.43
N VAL A 31 1.38 -18.96 -4.19
CA VAL A 31 2.50 -18.52 -5.02
C VAL A 31 3.30 -19.72 -5.51
N HIS A 32 3.65 -19.74 -6.79
CA HIS A 32 4.56 -20.74 -7.34
C HIS A 32 5.99 -20.46 -6.86
N ARG A 33 6.76 -21.52 -6.57
CA ARG A 33 8.12 -21.41 -5.99
C ARG A 33 9.03 -20.49 -6.82
N ASP A 34 9.03 -20.64 -8.13
CA ASP A 34 9.89 -19.86 -9.05
C ASP A 34 9.69 -18.35 -8.93
N VAL A 35 8.52 -17.89 -8.47
CA VAL A 35 8.31 -16.46 -8.23
C VAL A 35 8.98 -16.01 -6.94
N LEU A 36 9.06 -16.87 -5.92
CA LEU A 36 9.78 -16.60 -4.67
C LEU A 36 11.30 -16.54 -4.86
N GLU A 37 11.82 -17.08 -5.97
CA GLU A 37 13.23 -16.95 -6.34
C GLU A 37 13.56 -15.54 -6.88
N GLN A 38 12.55 -14.78 -7.31
CA GLN A 38 12.69 -13.46 -7.92
C GLN A 38 12.04 -12.32 -7.13
N CYS A 39 11.13 -12.64 -6.21
CA CYS A 39 10.36 -11.68 -5.44
C CYS A 39 10.52 -11.95 -3.94
N ASN A 40 10.72 -10.89 -3.16
CA ASN A 40 10.85 -10.97 -1.70
C ASN A 40 10.16 -9.78 -1.02
N PHE A 41 9.74 -9.96 0.22
CA PHE A 41 9.29 -8.83 1.03
C PHE A 41 10.46 -7.91 1.34
N ASP A 42 10.22 -6.61 1.22
CA ASP A 42 11.20 -5.57 1.46
C ASP A 42 11.13 -5.13 2.93
N MET A 43 12.23 -5.29 3.67
CA MET A 43 12.30 -4.96 5.09
C MET A 43 12.10 -3.45 5.36
N ALA A 44 12.29 -2.59 4.36
CA ALA A 44 11.96 -1.16 4.43
C ALA A 44 10.45 -0.91 4.69
N LEU A 45 9.59 -1.90 4.40
CA LEU A 45 8.15 -1.85 4.59
C LEU A 45 7.69 -2.56 5.87
N GLU A 46 8.60 -3.20 6.60
CA GLU A 46 8.33 -3.88 7.87
C GLU A 46 7.66 -2.93 8.87
N HIS A 47 6.65 -3.43 9.59
CA HIS A 47 5.82 -2.66 10.53
C HIS A 47 5.01 -1.50 9.91
N GLY A 48 5.16 -1.25 8.62
CA GLY A 48 4.54 -0.14 7.89
C GLY A 48 3.37 -0.58 7.02
N TYR A 49 3.36 -0.08 5.78
CA TYR A 49 2.30 -0.33 4.81
C TYR A 49 2.88 -0.48 3.40
N GLY A 50 2.21 -1.29 2.58
CA GLY A 50 2.46 -1.36 1.14
C GLY A 50 3.33 -2.54 0.73
N GLU A 51 3.63 -3.44 1.66
CA GLU A 51 4.34 -4.70 1.45
C GLU A 51 3.66 -5.59 0.41
N ASP A 52 2.34 -5.76 0.49
CA ASP A 52 1.55 -6.52 -0.48
C ASP A 52 1.56 -5.85 -1.87
N VAL A 53 1.58 -4.52 -1.90
CA VAL A 53 1.59 -3.74 -3.15
C VAL A 53 2.97 -3.82 -3.81
N ASP A 54 4.04 -3.65 -3.04
CA ASP A 54 5.42 -3.77 -3.52
C ASP A 54 5.70 -5.18 -4.04
N PHE A 55 5.34 -6.21 -3.27
CA PHE A 55 5.45 -7.59 -3.73
C PHE A 55 4.63 -7.82 -5.00
N GLY A 56 3.38 -7.33 -5.04
CA GLY A 56 2.52 -7.33 -6.22
C GLY A 56 3.14 -6.67 -7.47
N MET A 57 3.95 -5.64 -7.29
CA MET A 57 4.70 -4.98 -8.36
C MET A 57 5.91 -5.81 -8.80
N GLN A 58 6.67 -6.40 -7.87
CA GLN A 58 7.78 -7.29 -8.19
C GLN A 58 7.33 -8.45 -9.07
N ILE A 59 6.20 -9.09 -8.73
CA ILE A 59 5.59 -10.18 -9.51
C ILE A 59 5.37 -9.77 -10.97
N ARG A 60 4.81 -8.58 -11.19
CA ARG A 60 4.50 -8.06 -12.53
C ARG A 60 5.75 -7.67 -13.29
N ASN A 61 6.73 -7.08 -12.62
CA ASN A 61 8.02 -6.75 -13.22
C ASN A 61 8.81 -8.01 -13.61
N ALA A 62 8.62 -9.12 -12.90
CA ALA A 62 9.17 -10.43 -13.24
C ALA A 62 8.39 -11.14 -14.38
N GLY A 63 7.36 -10.52 -14.96
CA GLY A 63 6.59 -11.05 -16.08
C GLY A 63 5.46 -12.01 -15.68
N TYR A 64 5.15 -12.12 -14.38
CA TYR A 64 4.02 -12.91 -13.89
C TYR A 64 2.80 -12.03 -13.63
N ASP A 65 1.63 -12.66 -13.49
CA ASP A 65 0.39 -11.95 -13.17
C ASP A 65 -0.30 -12.53 -11.93
N VAL A 66 -1.25 -11.76 -11.41
CA VAL A 66 -2.09 -12.12 -10.27
C VAL A 66 -3.50 -12.40 -10.76
N THR A 67 -3.94 -13.64 -10.61
CA THR A 67 -5.28 -14.10 -10.98
C THR A 67 -6.14 -14.23 -9.74
N TYR A 68 -7.36 -13.72 -9.76
CA TYR A 68 -8.37 -13.95 -8.72
C TYR A 68 -9.24 -15.16 -9.06
N ALA A 69 -9.40 -16.07 -8.11
CA ALA A 69 -10.20 -17.29 -8.20
C ALA A 69 -11.41 -17.22 -7.24
N PRO A 70 -12.55 -16.66 -7.68
CA PRO A 70 -13.69 -16.44 -6.79
C PRO A 70 -14.40 -17.72 -6.35
N GLN A 71 -14.19 -18.83 -7.06
CA GLN A 71 -14.80 -20.12 -6.70
C GLN A 71 -14.08 -20.79 -5.53
N ILE A 72 -12.84 -20.38 -5.22
CA ILE A 72 -12.09 -20.90 -4.08
C ILE A 72 -12.35 -19.96 -2.90
N GLN A 73 -13.26 -20.37 -2.02
CA GLN A 73 -13.74 -19.56 -0.91
C GLN A 73 -13.22 -20.09 0.43
N ILE A 74 -12.61 -19.21 1.21
CA ILE A 74 -12.08 -19.49 2.54
C ILE A 74 -12.72 -18.52 3.53
N LEU A 75 -13.19 -19.03 4.66
CA LEU A 75 -13.74 -18.19 5.74
C LEU A 75 -12.60 -17.41 6.40
N HIS A 76 -12.64 -16.08 6.29
CA HIS A 76 -11.71 -15.18 6.94
C HIS A 76 -12.17 -14.83 8.36
N LEU A 77 -11.49 -15.38 9.35
CA LEU A 77 -11.70 -15.06 10.75
C LEU A 77 -10.95 -13.77 11.13
N LYS A 78 -11.62 -12.64 10.92
CA LYS A 78 -11.04 -11.33 11.25
C LYS A 78 -11.01 -11.09 12.76
N ALA A 79 -9.88 -10.59 13.26
CA ALA A 79 -9.78 -10.11 14.63
C ALA A 79 -10.70 -8.90 14.88
N PRO A 80 -11.16 -8.64 16.12
CA PRO A 80 -12.01 -7.49 16.45
C PRO A 80 -11.38 -6.14 16.08
N ILE A 81 -10.04 -6.07 16.13
CA ILE A 81 -9.25 -4.90 15.78
C ILE A 81 -8.21 -5.36 14.75
N GLY A 82 -8.11 -4.63 13.64
CA GLY A 82 -7.08 -4.84 12.61
C GLY A 82 -5.79 -4.08 12.95
N GLY A 83 -4.68 -4.48 12.33
CA GLY A 83 -3.37 -3.86 12.54
C GLY A 83 -2.55 -4.51 13.66
N PHE A 84 -1.42 -3.89 13.99
CA PHE A 84 -0.48 -4.42 14.98
C PHE A 84 -1.07 -4.35 16.40
N ARG A 85 -0.88 -5.41 17.20
CA ARG A 85 -1.29 -5.46 18.62
C ARG A 85 -0.49 -4.51 19.50
N LYS A 86 0.74 -4.18 19.08
CA LYS A 86 1.60 -3.15 19.67
C LYS A 86 2.00 -2.20 18.56
N SER A 87 1.71 -0.91 18.73
CA SER A 87 2.13 0.09 17.73
C SER A 87 3.64 0.12 17.65
N HIS A 88 4.17 0.02 16.44
CA HIS A 88 5.54 0.43 16.17
C HIS A 88 5.62 1.95 16.27
N VAL A 89 6.70 2.47 16.85
CA VAL A 89 6.95 3.91 16.97
C VAL A 89 8.01 4.25 15.94
N PHE A 90 7.63 5.00 14.92
CA PHE A 90 8.55 5.43 13.89
C PHE A 90 9.28 6.72 14.30
N PRO A 91 10.48 6.98 13.77
CA PRO A 91 11.22 8.21 14.07
C PRO A 91 10.42 9.51 13.81
N TRP A 92 9.62 9.54 12.74
CA TRP A 92 8.76 10.68 12.40
C TRP A 92 7.52 10.84 13.28
N ASP A 93 7.25 9.90 14.19
CA ASP A 93 6.14 10.01 15.13
C ASP A 93 6.38 11.07 16.21
N ASN A 94 7.61 11.55 16.36
CA ASN A 94 7.95 12.63 17.29
C ASN A 94 8.27 13.97 16.61
N GLU A 95 8.18 14.05 15.28
CA GLU A 95 8.40 15.30 14.53
C GLU A 95 7.14 16.18 14.48
N ASP A 96 7.35 17.50 14.47
CA ASP A 96 6.29 18.51 14.34
C ASP A 96 5.54 18.41 13.01
N VAL A 97 6.29 18.16 11.92
CA VAL A 97 5.73 17.98 10.59
C VAL A 97 5.52 16.49 10.34
N LYS A 98 4.27 16.07 10.29
CA LYS A 98 3.93 14.67 9.96
C LYS A 98 4.06 14.41 8.46
N PRO A 99 4.72 13.32 8.05
CA PRO A 99 4.81 12.95 6.64
C PRO A 99 3.43 12.64 6.06
N LYS A 100 3.17 13.13 4.85
CA LYS A 100 1.98 12.74 4.07
C LYS A 100 2.33 12.64 2.58
N PRO A 101 2.27 11.44 1.97
CA PRO A 101 1.85 10.13 2.52
C PRO A 101 2.79 9.58 3.62
N SER A 102 2.52 8.41 4.20
CA SER A 102 3.51 7.80 5.09
C SER A 102 4.81 7.49 4.32
N PRO A 103 5.98 7.47 4.98
CA PRO A 103 7.27 7.23 4.34
C PRO A 103 7.33 5.91 3.56
N GLN A 104 6.72 4.83 4.07
CA GLN A 104 6.66 3.54 3.38
C GLN A 104 5.86 3.62 2.06
N ILE A 105 4.73 4.34 2.08
CA ILE A 105 3.92 4.56 0.88
C ILE A 105 4.69 5.40 -0.15
N MET A 106 5.47 6.39 0.31
CA MET A 106 6.37 7.15 -0.55
C MET A 106 7.47 6.26 -1.13
N TYR A 107 8.10 5.44 -0.31
CA TYR A 107 9.19 4.53 -0.69
C TYR A 107 8.77 3.56 -1.79
N TYR A 108 7.73 2.74 -1.60
CA TYR A 108 7.35 1.77 -2.64
C TYR A 108 6.87 2.46 -3.92
N ARG A 109 6.26 3.65 -3.81
CA ARG A 109 5.85 4.43 -4.98
C ARG A 109 7.06 4.93 -5.75
N LYS A 110 8.08 5.48 -5.09
CA LYS A 110 9.33 5.89 -5.75
C LYS A 110 10.04 4.70 -6.39
N LYS A 111 10.01 3.53 -5.72
CA LYS A 111 10.61 2.29 -6.20
C LYS A 111 9.92 1.74 -7.46
N ASN A 112 8.58 1.74 -7.51
CA ASN A 112 7.83 1.00 -8.52
C ASN A 112 7.11 1.86 -9.58
N TYR A 113 6.94 3.16 -9.36
CA TYR A 113 6.11 4.02 -10.22
C TYR A 113 6.98 4.94 -11.07
N THR A 114 6.48 5.23 -12.27
CA THR A 114 7.07 6.27 -13.10
C THR A 114 6.93 7.64 -12.45
N HIS A 115 7.82 8.56 -12.84
CA HIS A 115 7.76 9.95 -12.38
C HIS A 115 6.37 10.58 -12.61
N LYS A 116 5.77 10.36 -13.78
CA LYS A 116 4.42 10.90 -14.11
C LYS A 116 3.34 10.36 -13.19
N GLN A 117 3.37 9.07 -12.86
CA GLN A 117 2.40 8.48 -11.92
C GLN A 117 2.61 9.02 -10.50
N LEU A 118 3.86 9.22 -10.07
CA LEU A 118 4.16 9.84 -8.78
C LEU A 118 3.70 11.30 -8.72
N SER A 119 3.89 12.08 -9.80
CA SER A 119 3.38 13.45 -9.91
C SER A 119 1.85 13.50 -9.89
N GLY A 120 1.19 12.58 -10.60
CA GLY A 120 -0.27 12.43 -10.54
C GLY A 120 -0.76 12.10 -9.14
N TYR A 121 -0.07 11.21 -8.44
CA TYR A 121 -0.35 10.90 -7.04
C TYR A 121 -0.16 12.10 -6.12
N LYS A 122 0.92 12.88 -6.29
CA LYS A 122 1.18 14.14 -5.56
C LYS A 122 0.01 15.11 -5.74
N MET A 123 -0.43 15.31 -6.97
CA MET A 123 -1.55 16.20 -7.28
C MET A 123 -2.86 15.72 -6.62
N VAL A 124 -3.22 14.44 -6.77
CA VAL A 124 -4.42 13.88 -6.14
C VAL A 124 -4.36 14.03 -4.61
N GLN A 125 -3.20 13.79 -4.01
CA GLN A 125 -3.02 13.87 -2.57
C GLN A 125 -3.09 15.31 -2.04
N LEU A 126 -2.60 16.29 -2.79
CA LEU A 126 -2.77 17.72 -2.47
C LEU A 126 -4.26 18.05 -2.30
N PHE A 127 -5.12 17.63 -3.23
CA PHE A 127 -6.56 17.91 -3.14
C PHE A 127 -7.25 17.08 -2.04
N LYS A 128 -6.92 15.79 -1.91
CA LYS A 128 -7.48 14.92 -0.86
C LYS A 128 -7.19 15.40 0.56
N THR A 129 -6.08 16.10 0.76
CA THR A 129 -5.67 16.61 2.08
C THR A 129 -6.21 18.01 2.39
N PHE A 130 -6.86 18.67 1.42
CA PHE A 130 -7.44 19.99 1.60
C PHE A 130 -8.52 19.96 2.70
N GLY A 131 -8.48 20.91 3.62
CA GLY A 131 -9.35 20.93 4.81
C GLY A 131 -8.92 19.96 5.92
N VAL A 132 -8.44 18.75 5.58
CA VAL A 132 -7.94 17.75 6.56
C VAL A 132 -6.78 18.31 7.37
N PHE A 133 -5.92 19.10 6.75
CA PHE A 133 -4.80 19.76 7.44
C PHE A 133 -5.18 20.97 8.28
N GLY A 134 -6.48 21.26 8.45
CA GLY A 134 -6.98 22.39 9.22
C GLY A 134 -6.78 23.75 8.53
N THR A 135 -6.43 23.75 7.24
CA THR A 135 -6.26 24.98 6.46
C THR A 135 -7.48 25.21 5.56
N LYS A 136 -7.92 26.46 5.47
CA LYS A 136 -9.04 26.89 4.61
C LYS A 136 -8.58 27.61 3.34
N LEU A 137 -7.36 28.15 3.35
CA LEU A 137 -6.81 28.96 2.26
C LEU A 137 -5.89 28.11 1.37
N PRO A 138 -6.06 28.11 0.04
CA PRO A 138 -5.31 27.22 -0.85
C PRO A 138 -3.80 27.34 -0.80
N TRP A 139 -3.26 28.56 -0.73
CA TRP A 139 -1.81 28.76 -0.64
C TRP A 139 -1.22 28.28 0.69
N LYS A 140 -1.95 28.45 1.81
CA LYS A 140 -1.53 27.93 3.12
C LYS A 140 -1.56 26.41 3.12
N HIS A 141 -2.60 25.81 2.53
CA HIS A 141 -2.69 24.36 2.36
C HIS A 141 -1.53 23.84 1.53
N TYR A 142 -1.25 24.44 0.38
CA TYR A 142 -0.17 24.03 -0.50
C TYR A 142 1.19 24.06 0.20
N LYS A 143 1.50 25.14 0.96
CA LYS A 143 2.74 25.22 1.75
C LYS A 143 2.86 24.11 2.78
N LYS A 144 1.79 23.85 3.56
CA LYS A 144 1.77 22.79 4.58
C LYS A 144 1.86 21.39 3.96
N TYR A 145 1.17 21.20 2.83
CA TYR A 145 1.26 19.97 2.05
C TYR A 145 2.67 19.71 1.52
N LEU A 146 3.34 20.73 1.00
CA LEU A 146 4.70 20.60 0.51
C LEU A 146 5.68 20.22 1.62
N GLN A 147 5.53 20.81 2.82
CA GLN A 147 6.32 20.41 4.00
C GLN A 147 6.10 18.93 4.34
N ALA A 148 4.84 18.48 4.42
CA ALA A 148 4.52 17.09 4.71
C ALA A 148 5.02 16.12 3.62
N TRP A 149 4.95 16.52 2.34
CA TRP A 149 5.45 15.73 1.21
C TRP A 149 6.97 15.57 1.27
N ASN A 150 7.69 16.68 1.50
CA ASN A 150 9.14 16.65 1.60
C ASN A 150 9.60 15.82 2.81
N GLN A 151 8.85 15.85 3.91
CA GLN A 151 9.11 15.00 5.06
C GLN A 151 8.93 13.51 4.71
N SER A 152 7.91 13.16 3.93
CA SER A 152 7.74 11.80 3.41
C SER A 152 8.91 11.38 2.53
N GLU A 153 9.40 12.27 1.66
CA GLU A 153 10.54 11.99 0.78
C GLU A 153 11.83 11.79 1.56
N LYS A 154 12.07 12.61 2.60
CA LYS A 154 13.22 12.48 3.49
C LYS A 154 13.23 11.10 4.14
N TRP A 155 12.19 10.77 4.91
CA TRP A 155 12.14 9.50 5.62
C TRP A 155 12.09 8.30 4.70
N ALA A 156 11.45 8.40 3.53
CA ALA A 156 11.47 7.31 2.55
C ALA A 156 12.87 6.99 2.02
N ASN A 157 13.80 7.95 2.01
CA ASN A 157 15.19 7.69 1.63
C ASN A 157 16.03 7.10 2.78
N GLU A 158 15.50 7.14 4.01
CA GLU A 158 16.15 6.62 5.22
C GLU A 158 15.62 5.23 5.63
N LEU A 159 14.63 4.70 4.89
CA LEU A 159 14.08 3.35 5.07
C LEU A 159 14.98 2.26 4.47
#